data_AF-A0A542QSB8-F1
#
_entry.id   AF-A0A542QSB8-F1
#
_cell.length_a   1.000
_cell.length_b   1.000
_cell.length_c   1.000
_cell.angle_alpha   90.00
_cell.angle_beta   90.00
_cell.angle_gamma   90.00
#
_symmetry.space_group_name_H-M   'P 1'
#
loop_
_entity.id
_entity.type
_entity.pdbx_description
1 polymer ?
#
loop_
_entity_poly.entity_id
_entity_poly.type
_entity_poly.pdbx_seq_one_letter_code
_entity_poly.pdbx_strand_id
1 'polypeptide(L)'
;MRSVKSTVGHFHSPVLPPFVAILLGGDTVLRMERIGAALIDIDGVLTVSFEPLPGTVQAMERLRAAGLPLALVTNNTSRTRATIAAKLSSAGYPVTADDILTAPAVTAAYLREHHPDARCLFLNSGDVRDDLDGVRLASEADDTAPDVVVFGGAGEEFTYAGLNRAFRELQRGVPLIAMHRNLYWRTSGGLDLDTGAFLLGLERAARVEATVTGKPAEAFFATALAHLGVSASEALMVGDDIESDVLAAQRCGITGVLVKTGKYLPQTHASAPGTPDHVLDSFADLPALLERAGR
;
A
#
# COMPACT_ATOMS: atom_id res chain seq x y z
N MET A 1 -35.78 47.24 37.64
CA MET A 1 -35.92 46.73 39.03
C MET A 1 -35.71 45.21 38.99
N ARG A 2 -34.59 44.72 39.56
CA ARG A 2 -34.15 43.32 39.82
C ARG A 2 -34.07 42.39 38.58
N SER A 3 -32.90 42.14 38.00
CA SER A 3 -31.74 41.34 38.48
C SER A 3 -32.09 39.90 38.88
N VAL A 4 -31.83 38.96 37.97
CA VAL A 4 -31.30 37.62 38.26
C VAL A 4 -30.32 37.27 37.14
N LYS A 5 -29.05 37.12 37.51
CA LYS A 5 -27.95 36.63 36.67
C LYS A 5 -28.12 35.13 36.48
N SER A 6 -28.06 34.63 35.25
CA SER A 6 -27.81 33.21 34.98
C SER A 6 -26.38 33.04 34.47
N THR A 7 -25.64 32.17 35.15
CA THR A 7 -24.22 31.91 34.95
C THR A 7 -24.09 30.87 33.85
N VAL A 8 -23.61 31.25 32.67
CA VAL A 8 -23.21 30.30 31.63
C VAL A 8 -21.69 30.14 31.71
N GLY A 9 -21.27 29.01 32.27
CA GLY A 9 -19.87 28.62 32.37
C GLY A 9 -19.23 28.48 30.99
N HIS A 10 -18.12 29.18 30.81
CA HIS A 10 -17.24 29.00 29.67
C HIS A 10 -16.49 27.67 29.83
N PHE A 11 -16.78 26.69 28.97
CA PHE A 11 -15.92 25.53 28.80
C PHE A 11 -14.70 25.96 27.97
N HIS A 12 -13.58 26.17 28.64
CA HIS A 12 -12.27 26.23 28.01
C HIS A 12 -11.90 24.83 27.50
N SER A 13 -11.68 24.71 26.20
CA SER A 13 -11.00 23.56 25.60
C SER A 13 -9.53 23.58 26.01
N PRO A 14 -8.91 22.46 26.45
CA PRO A 14 -7.51 22.45 26.79
C PRO A 14 -6.66 22.55 25.51
N VAL A 15 -6.03 23.71 25.34
CA VAL A 15 -4.96 23.93 24.37
C VAL A 15 -3.77 23.07 24.80
N LEU A 16 -3.44 22.05 24.00
CA LEU A 16 -2.19 21.29 24.14
C LEU A 16 -0.99 22.26 24.10
N PRO A 17 0.00 22.14 25.00
CA PRO A 17 1.11 23.07 25.02
C PRO A 17 1.97 22.90 23.74
N PRO A 18 2.58 23.97 23.24
CA PRO A 18 3.52 23.87 22.13
C PRO A 18 4.72 23.02 22.57
N PHE A 19 5.13 22.10 21.72
CA PHE A 19 6.35 21.32 21.88
C PHE A 19 7.52 22.26 22.19
N VAL A 20 8.10 22.13 23.38
CA VAL A 20 9.34 22.82 23.75
C VAL A 20 10.46 22.13 23.00
N ALA A 21 10.99 22.80 21.98
CA ALA A 21 12.26 22.44 21.36
C ALA A 21 13.39 22.73 22.37
N ILE A 22 13.88 21.70 23.05
CA ILE A 22 15.16 21.77 23.76
C ILE A 22 16.25 21.47 22.73
N LEU A 23 16.85 22.53 22.19
CA LEU A 23 18.12 22.46 21.47
C LEU A 23 19.23 22.23 22.49
N LEU A 24 19.71 20.99 22.59
CA LEU A 24 21.01 20.67 23.15
C LEU A 24 21.85 20.05 22.03
N GLY A 25 22.93 20.72 21.68
CA GLY A 25 23.85 20.29 20.63
C GLY A 25 24.46 18.92 20.93
N GLY A 26 24.50 18.10 19.90
CA GLY A 26 25.00 16.73 19.88
C GLY A 26 24.23 15.98 18.80
N ASP A 27 24.93 15.30 17.90
CA ASP A 27 24.34 14.57 16.77
C ASP A 27 23.07 13.82 17.17
N THR A 28 21.92 14.22 16.62
CA THR A 28 20.67 13.48 16.76
C THR A 28 20.79 12.21 15.94
N VAL A 29 21.53 11.24 16.46
CA VAL A 29 21.37 9.85 16.06
C VAL A 29 20.02 9.44 16.64
N LEU A 30 18.96 9.53 15.85
CA LEU A 30 17.70 8.89 16.15
C LEU A 30 18.03 7.42 16.41
N ARG A 31 17.98 7.04 17.69
CA ARG A 31 18.21 5.67 18.13
C ARG A 31 17.05 4.88 17.53
N MET A 32 17.30 4.09 16.49
CA MET A 32 16.31 3.16 15.98
C MET A 32 15.82 2.33 17.17
N GLU A 33 14.52 2.39 17.46
CA GLU A 33 13.90 1.28 18.18
C GLU A 33 14.22 0.01 17.39
N ARG A 34 14.45 -1.10 18.10
CA ARG A 34 14.90 -2.34 17.47
C ARG A 34 13.90 -2.72 16.39
N ILE A 35 14.26 -2.59 15.11
CA ILE A 35 13.41 -3.01 14.01
C ILE A 35 13.11 -4.49 14.17
N GLY A 36 11.83 -4.79 14.38
CA GLY A 36 11.28 -6.10 14.61
C GLY A 36 10.61 -6.70 13.38
N ALA A 37 10.43 -5.95 12.29
CA ALA A 37 9.77 -6.45 11.07
C ALA A 37 10.15 -5.67 9.79
N ALA A 38 9.96 -6.30 8.63
CA ALA A 38 10.17 -5.67 7.33
C ALA A 38 8.96 -5.83 6.38
N LEU A 39 8.48 -4.71 5.86
CA LEU A 39 7.63 -4.64 4.68
C LEU A 39 8.54 -4.47 3.46
N ILE A 40 8.39 -5.30 2.44
CA ILE A 40 9.33 -5.38 1.31
C ILE A 40 8.54 -5.33 0.01
N ASP A 41 8.71 -4.28 -0.79
CA ASP A 41 8.16 -4.30 -2.15
C ASP A 41 8.83 -5.40 -3.00
N ILE A 42 8.16 -5.85 -4.06
CA ILE A 42 8.63 -6.98 -4.89
C ILE A 42 9.34 -6.50 -6.16
N ASP A 43 8.68 -5.66 -6.96
CA ASP A 43 9.15 -5.28 -8.30
C ASP A 43 10.05 -4.05 -8.21
N GLY A 44 11.29 -4.16 -8.66
CA GLY A 44 12.32 -3.13 -8.49
C GLY A 44 13.11 -3.26 -7.18
N VAL A 45 12.69 -4.12 -6.25
CA VAL A 45 13.37 -4.37 -4.97
C VAL A 45 13.97 -5.77 -4.90
N LEU A 46 13.14 -6.80 -5.10
CA LEU A 46 13.57 -8.21 -5.12
C LEU A 46 13.80 -8.70 -6.54
N THR A 47 12.93 -8.30 -7.46
CA THR A 47 12.93 -8.79 -8.83
C THR A 47 12.73 -7.66 -9.82
N VAL A 48 13.07 -7.88 -11.09
CA VAL A 48 12.58 -7.07 -12.20
C VAL A 48 11.88 -8.02 -13.16
N SER A 49 10.56 -7.84 -13.35
CA SER A 49 9.75 -8.78 -14.14
C SER A 49 9.80 -10.22 -13.62
N PHE A 50 9.82 -10.40 -12.30
CA PHE A 50 9.99 -11.68 -11.59
C PHE A 50 11.37 -12.36 -11.73
N GLU A 51 12.32 -11.75 -12.43
CA GLU A 51 13.72 -12.21 -12.43
C GLU A 51 14.46 -11.65 -11.20
N PRO A 52 15.10 -12.48 -10.36
CA PRO A 52 15.81 -12.01 -9.16
C PRO A 52 16.92 -11.02 -9.48
N LEU A 53 16.98 -9.95 -8.69
CA LEU A 53 18.11 -9.05 -8.68
C LEU A 53 19.32 -9.72 -7.99
N PRO A 54 20.57 -9.40 -8.37
CA PRO A 54 21.75 -10.03 -7.76
C PRO A 54 21.79 -9.89 -6.22
N GLY A 55 22.03 -11.00 -5.52
CA GLY A 55 22.22 -11.04 -4.07
C GLY A 55 20.95 -11.00 -3.22
N THR A 56 19.79 -10.76 -3.82
CA THR A 56 18.52 -10.55 -3.10
C THR A 56 17.96 -11.83 -2.46
N VAL A 57 18.08 -12.97 -3.14
CA VAL A 57 17.71 -14.28 -2.57
C VAL A 57 18.53 -14.57 -1.32
N GLN A 58 19.85 -14.40 -1.38
CA GLN A 58 20.74 -14.63 -0.23
C GLN A 58 20.47 -13.66 0.92
N ALA A 59 20.12 -12.41 0.61
CA ALA A 59 19.71 -11.46 1.63
C ALA A 59 18.41 -11.90 2.31
N MET A 60 17.40 -12.31 1.55
CA MET A 60 16.14 -12.84 2.11
C MET A 60 16.38 -14.06 3.02
N GLU A 61 17.20 -15.01 2.58
CA GLU A 61 17.58 -16.18 3.38
C GLU A 61 18.21 -15.79 4.72
N ARG A 62 19.10 -14.79 4.74
CA ARG A 62 19.71 -14.28 5.97
C ARG A 62 18.67 -13.66 6.92
N LEU A 63 17.74 -12.87 6.39
CA LEU A 63 16.67 -12.25 7.20
C LEU A 63 15.77 -13.33 7.81
N ARG A 64 15.42 -14.36 7.03
CA ARG A 64 14.66 -15.52 7.54
C ARG A 64 15.43 -16.31 8.59
N ALA A 65 16.72 -16.56 8.37
CA ALA A 65 17.57 -17.26 9.33
C ALA A 65 17.74 -16.47 10.64
N ALA A 66 17.70 -15.14 10.58
CA ALA A 66 17.67 -14.25 11.74
C ALA A 66 16.30 -14.20 12.44
N GLY A 67 15.27 -14.85 11.88
CA GLY A 67 13.93 -14.89 12.45
C GLY A 67 13.16 -13.57 12.31
N LEU A 68 13.52 -12.71 11.36
CA LEU A 68 12.83 -11.43 11.12
C LEU A 68 11.44 -11.69 10.49
N PRO A 69 10.33 -11.31 11.15
CA PRO A 69 9.02 -11.21 10.52
C PRO A 69 9.06 -10.31 9.29
N LEU A 70 8.50 -10.78 8.18
CA LEU A 70 8.46 -10.00 6.95
C LEU A 70 7.16 -10.21 6.19
N ALA A 71 6.74 -9.17 5.50
CA ALA A 71 5.65 -9.21 4.53
C ALA A 71 6.15 -8.61 3.21
N LEU A 72 6.04 -9.39 2.14
CA LEU A 72 6.18 -8.91 0.78
C LEU A 72 4.91 -8.17 0.40
N VAL A 73 5.05 -6.94 -0.08
CA VAL A 73 3.93 -6.06 -0.40
C VAL A 73 3.96 -5.69 -1.88
N THR A 74 2.81 -5.65 -2.54
CA THR A 74 2.75 -5.28 -3.96
C THR A 74 1.41 -4.65 -4.34
N ASN A 75 1.47 -3.67 -5.24
CA ASN A 75 0.29 -3.09 -5.88
C ASN A 75 -0.22 -3.93 -7.06
N ASN A 76 0.31 -5.14 -7.27
CA ASN A 76 -0.17 -6.03 -8.33
C ASN A 76 -1.65 -6.39 -8.12
N THR A 77 -2.44 -6.21 -9.18
CA THR A 77 -3.90 -6.43 -9.21
C THR A 77 -4.33 -7.55 -10.15
N SER A 78 -3.39 -8.19 -10.85
CA SER A 78 -3.66 -9.21 -11.86
C SER A 78 -3.21 -10.61 -11.48
N ARG A 79 -2.53 -10.77 -10.33
CA ARG A 79 -2.01 -12.05 -9.85
C ARG A 79 -2.32 -12.25 -8.38
N THR A 80 -2.73 -13.46 -8.03
CA THR A 80 -2.97 -13.86 -6.64
C THR A 80 -1.67 -13.98 -5.85
N ARG A 81 -1.74 -13.88 -4.52
CA ARG A 81 -0.64 -14.18 -3.58
C ARG A 81 -0.02 -15.54 -3.88
N ALA A 82 -0.84 -16.57 -4.11
CA ALA A 82 -0.36 -17.92 -4.44
C ALA A 82 0.46 -17.95 -5.74
N THR A 83 0.03 -17.23 -6.77
CA THR A 83 0.74 -17.14 -8.05
C THR A 83 2.08 -16.43 -7.89
N ILE A 84 2.12 -15.33 -7.13
CA ILE A 84 3.33 -14.57 -6.89
C ILE A 84 4.31 -15.39 -6.03
N ALA A 85 3.82 -16.03 -4.96
CA ALA A 85 4.62 -16.92 -4.13
C ALA A 85 5.27 -18.02 -4.96
N ALA A 86 4.49 -18.75 -5.78
CA ALA A 86 5.01 -19.82 -6.63
C ALA A 86 6.15 -19.36 -7.55
N LYS A 87 6.03 -18.16 -8.13
CA LYS A 87 7.08 -17.55 -8.96
C LYS A 87 8.32 -17.21 -8.16
N LEU A 88 8.17 -16.53 -7.03
CA LEU A 88 9.29 -16.15 -6.17
C LEU A 88 10.00 -17.40 -5.61
N SER A 89 9.26 -18.41 -5.17
CA SER A 89 9.82 -19.69 -4.71
C SER A 89 10.58 -20.40 -5.83
N SER A 90 10.05 -20.40 -7.06
CA SER A 90 10.75 -20.96 -8.23
C SER A 90 12.04 -20.21 -8.56
N ALA A 91 12.10 -18.93 -8.20
CA ALA A 91 13.28 -18.07 -8.35
C ALA A 91 14.25 -18.16 -7.15
N GLY A 92 13.97 -19.03 -6.17
CA GLY A 92 14.84 -19.33 -5.02
C GLY A 92 14.46 -18.63 -3.72
N TYR A 93 13.42 -17.78 -3.70
CA TYR A 93 13.02 -17.09 -2.48
C TYR A 93 12.31 -18.03 -1.47
N PRO A 94 12.70 -18.01 -0.18
CA PRO A 94 12.04 -18.78 0.87
C PRO A 94 10.75 -18.08 1.35
N VAL A 95 9.74 -18.05 0.47
CA VAL A 95 8.45 -17.38 0.71
C VAL A 95 7.27 -18.26 0.34
N THR A 96 6.13 -17.97 0.96
CA THR A 96 4.84 -18.62 0.79
C THR A 96 3.77 -17.56 0.49
N ALA A 97 2.55 -17.99 0.18
CA ALA A 97 1.45 -17.05 -0.06
C ALA A 97 1.10 -16.19 1.17
N ASP A 98 1.34 -16.71 2.38
CA ASP A 98 1.08 -16.01 3.64
C ASP A 98 2.07 -14.88 3.90
N ASP A 99 3.22 -14.89 3.22
CA ASP A 99 4.19 -13.81 3.30
C ASP A 99 3.82 -12.63 2.39
N ILE A 100 2.78 -12.73 1.56
CA ILE A 100 2.51 -11.76 0.50
C ILE A 100 1.21 -11.02 0.77
N LEU A 101 1.22 -9.70 0.59
CA LEU A 101 0.05 -8.84 0.59
C LEU A 101 -0.05 -8.14 -0.77
N THR A 102 -1.04 -8.56 -1.55
CA THR A 102 -1.40 -7.97 -2.84
C THR A 102 -2.46 -6.89 -2.65
N ALA A 103 -2.63 -5.99 -3.63
CA ALA A 103 -3.68 -4.99 -3.57
C ALA A 103 -5.10 -5.61 -3.47
N PRO A 104 -5.44 -6.72 -4.15
CA PRO A 104 -6.67 -7.45 -3.92
C PRO A 104 -6.85 -7.93 -2.48
N ALA A 105 -5.82 -8.55 -1.87
CA ALA A 105 -5.89 -9.06 -0.50
C ALA A 105 -6.12 -7.93 0.52
N VAL A 106 -5.42 -6.80 0.36
CA VAL A 106 -5.63 -5.61 1.20
C VAL A 106 -7.02 -5.02 0.99
N THR A 107 -7.49 -4.95 -0.25
CA THR A 107 -8.84 -4.46 -0.57
C THR A 107 -9.92 -5.36 0.04
N ALA A 108 -9.73 -6.67 0.02
CA ALA A 108 -10.63 -7.61 0.67
C ALA A 108 -10.68 -7.41 2.18
N ALA A 109 -9.54 -7.20 2.84
CA ALA A 109 -9.48 -6.87 4.26
C ALA A 109 -10.23 -5.56 4.56
N TYR A 110 -9.97 -4.51 3.77
CA TYR A 110 -10.66 -3.23 3.89
C TYR A 110 -12.19 -3.37 3.74
N LEU A 111 -12.65 -4.10 2.72
CA LEU A 111 -14.06 -4.35 2.46
C LEU A 111 -14.73 -5.10 3.62
N ARG A 112 -14.10 -6.13 4.17
CA ARG A 112 -14.68 -6.87 5.31
C ARG A 112 -14.83 -6.01 6.56
N GLU A 113 -13.92 -5.07 6.77
CA GLU A 113 -13.94 -4.17 7.93
C GLU A 113 -14.95 -3.02 7.76
N HIS A 114 -14.96 -2.37 6.58
CA HIS A 114 -15.72 -1.12 6.37
C HIS A 114 -17.05 -1.32 5.64
N HIS A 115 -17.20 -2.43 4.92
CA HIS A 115 -18.38 -2.78 4.11
C HIS A 115 -18.76 -4.26 4.32
N PRO A 116 -19.03 -4.69 5.57
CA PRO A 116 -19.33 -6.09 5.85
C PRO A 116 -20.53 -6.57 5.03
N ASP A 117 -20.43 -7.78 4.47
CA ASP A 117 -21.44 -8.44 3.63
C ASP A 117 -21.80 -7.73 2.31
N ALA A 118 -21.11 -6.63 1.96
CA ALA A 118 -21.39 -5.85 0.78
C ALA A 118 -21.19 -6.62 -0.53
N ARG A 119 -22.14 -6.46 -1.46
CA ARG A 119 -22.05 -6.97 -2.82
C ARG A 119 -21.25 -6.01 -3.68
N CYS A 120 -20.10 -6.46 -4.17
CA CYS A 120 -19.14 -5.65 -4.90
C CYS A 120 -19.29 -5.83 -6.41
N LEU A 121 -19.61 -4.76 -7.13
CA LEU A 121 -19.39 -4.71 -8.57
C LEU A 121 -17.89 -4.55 -8.83
N PHE A 122 -17.26 -5.60 -9.33
CA PHE A 122 -15.81 -5.66 -9.48
C PHE A 122 -15.39 -5.55 -10.93
N LEU A 123 -14.50 -4.59 -11.22
CA LEU A 123 -13.90 -4.38 -12.54
C LEU A 123 -12.38 -4.45 -12.42
N ASN A 124 -11.78 -5.52 -12.94
CA ASN A 124 -10.36 -5.79 -12.83
C ASN A 124 -9.89 -6.67 -13.98
N SER A 125 -8.66 -6.46 -14.42
CA SER A 125 -7.97 -7.37 -15.32
C SER A 125 -7.17 -8.44 -14.58
N GLY A 126 -7.37 -9.69 -14.99
CA GLY A 126 -6.78 -10.86 -14.36
C GLY A 126 -7.66 -11.46 -13.27
N ASP A 127 -7.43 -12.76 -13.00
CA ASP A 127 -8.18 -13.49 -11.99
C ASP A 127 -7.47 -13.43 -10.63
N VAL A 128 -8.07 -12.68 -9.71
CA VAL A 128 -7.59 -12.50 -8.34
C VAL A 128 -8.64 -12.90 -7.30
N ARG A 129 -9.65 -13.69 -7.70
CA ARG A 129 -10.76 -14.08 -6.81
C ARG A 129 -10.30 -14.77 -5.53
N ASP A 130 -9.24 -15.57 -5.60
CA ASP A 130 -8.69 -16.27 -4.44
C ASP A 130 -8.12 -15.30 -3.38
N ASP A 131 -7.71 -14.10 -3.76
CA ASP A 131 -7.27 -13.04 -2.84
C ASP A 131 -8.43 -12.16 -2.34
N LEU A 132 -9.64 -12.34 -2.91
CA LEU A 132 -10.87 -11.65 -2.51
C LEU A 132 -11.73 -12.51 -1.58
N ASP A 133 -11.12 -13.41 -0.81
CA ASP A 133 -11.82 -14.28 0.13
C ASP A 133 -12.71 -13.48 1.09
N GLY A 134 -13.92 -13.97 1.36
CA GLY A 134 -14.92 -13.28 2.17
C GLY A 134 -15.54 -12.03 1.52
N VAL A 135 -15.20 -11.67 0.28
CA VAL A 135 -15.87 -10.60 -0.49
C VAL A 135 -16.95 -11.20 -1.38
N ARG A 136 -18.16 -10.63 -1.35
CA ARG A 136 -19.26 -11.04 -2.23
C ARG A 136 -19.18 -10.29 -3.56
N LEU A 137 -18.77 -10.95 -4.63
CA LEU A 137 -18.76 -10.34 -5.96
C LEU A 137 -20.15 -10.41 -6.60
N ALA A 138 -20.62 -9.27 -7.14
CA ALA A 138 -21.86 -9.21 -7.89
C ALA A 138 -21.70 -9.88 -9.27
N SER A 139 -22.70 -10.64 -9.69
CA SER A 139 -22.78 -11.19 -11.04
C SER A 139 -23.36 -10.17 -12.02
N GLU A 140 -23.11 -10.35 -13.32
CA GLU A 140 -23.83 -9.60 -14.35
C GLU A 140 -25.32 -9.99 -14.44
N ALA A 141 -25.65 -11.21 -14.02
CA ALA A 141 -27.00 -11.75 -14.04
C ALA A 141 -27.84 -11.36 -12.81
N ASP A 142 -27.27 -10.60 -11.88
CA ASP A 142 -27.98 -10.22 -10.66
C ASP A 142 -28.92 -9.04 -10.92
N ASP A 143 -30.20 -9.20 -10.58
CA ASP A 143 -31.20 -8.12 -10.64
C ASP A 143 -31.07 -7.11 -9.47
N THR A 144 -30.24 -7.44 -8.47
CA THR A 144 -29.97 -6.59 -7.30
C THR A 144 -28.74 -5.71 -7.50
N ALA A 145 -28.92 -4.41 -7.26
CA ALA A 145 -27.86 -3.41 -7.30
C ALA A 145 -26.68 -3.77 -6.36
N PRO A 146 -25.44 -3.40 -6.73
CA PRO A 146 -24.28 -3.57 -5.87
C PRO A 146 -24.26 -2.53 -4.74
N ASP A 147 -23.61 -2.87 -3.64
CA ASP A 147 -23.40 -1.99 -2.48
C ASP A 147 -22.09 -1.21 -2.59
N VAL A 148 -21.13 -1.70 -3.36
CA VAL A 148 -19.82 -1.07 -3.59
C VAL A 148 -19.36 -1.32 -5.03
N VAL A 149 -18.73 -0.33 -5.66
CA VAL A 149 -17.98 -0.51 -6.91
C VAL A 149 -16.49 -0.61 -6.58
N VAL A 150 -15.82 -1.65 -7.08
CA VAL A 150 -14.40 -1.92 -6.82
C VAL A 150 -13.64 -1.99 -8.14
N PHE A 151 -12.63 -1.13 -8.31
CA PHE A 151 -11.74 -1.10 -9.47
C PHE A 151 -10.37 -1.67 -9.10
N GLY A 152 -9.91 -2.68 -9.84
CA GLY A 152 -8.56 -3.22 -9.75
C GLY A 152 -7.63 -2.61 -10.81
N GLY A 153 -6.84 -3.43 -11.50
CA GLY A 153 -6.02 -3.03 -12.65
C GLY A 153 -6.83 -2.98 -13.94
N ALA A 154 -6.46 -2.08 -14.85
CA ALA A 154 -7.16 -1.95 -16.12
C ALA A 154 -6.73 -2.99 -17.16
N GLY A 155 -7.66 -3.36 -18.02
CA GLY A 155 -7.45 -4.31 -19.12
C GLY A 155 -8.68 -4.37 -20.02
N GLU A 156 -8.88 -5.51 -20.69
CA GLU A 156 -9.99 -5.69 -21.65
C GLU A 156 -11.38 -5.51 -21.01
N GLU A 157 -11.48 -5.67 -19.69
CA GLU A 157 -12.69 -5.50 -18.89
C GLU A 157 -13.13 -4.03 -18.79
N PHE A 158 -12.22 -3.07 -19.01
CA PHE A 158 -12.49 -1.61 -18.97
C PHE A 158 -13.13 -1.12 -20.28
N THR A 159 -14.21 -1.77 -20.69
CA THR A 159 -14.99 -1.41 -21.87
C THR A 159 -15.89 -0.19 -21.60
N TYR A 160 -16.38 0.45 -22.67
CA TYR A 160 -17.41 1.48 -22.55
C TYR A 160 -18.65 0.98 -21.79
N ALA A 161 -19.04 -0.28 -21.99
CA ALA A 161 -20.16 -0.88 -21.26
C ALA A 161 -19.85 -1.06 -19.76
N GLY A 162 -18.66 -1.60 -19.43
CA GLY A 162 -18.22 -1.80 -18.05
C GLY A 162 -18.11 -0.50 -17.27
N LEU A 163 -17.48 0.52 -17.87
CA LEU A 163 -17.37 1.86 -17.27
C LEU A 163 -18.73 2.52 -17.10
N ASN A 164 -19.65 2.40 -18.07
CA ASN A 164 -21.00 2.95 -17.91
C ASN A 164 -21.84 2.20 -16.87
N ARG A 165 -21.62 0.90 -16.69
CA ARG A 165 -22.26 0.15 -15.60
C ARG A 165 -21.82 0.71 -14.26
N ALA A 166 -20.51 0.80 -14.03
CA ALA A 166 -19.97 1.42 -12.82
C ALA A 166 -20.50 2.84 -12.62
N PHE A 167 -20.41 3.70 -13.64
CA PHE A 167 -20.88 5.09 -13.60
C PHE A 167 -22.34 5.22 -13.14
N ARG A 168 -23.24 4.36 -13.62
CA ARG A 168 -24.66 4.39 -13.22
C ARG A 168 -24.86 4.06 -11.76
N GLU A 169 -24.07 3.14 -11.20
CA GLU A 169 -24.12 2.84 -9.76
C GLU A 169 -23.57 3.99 -8.93
N LEU A 170 -22.48 4.62 -9.38
CA LEU A 170 -21.92 5.79 -8.71
C LEU A 170 -22.91 6.97 -8.68
N GLN A 171 -23.68 7.18 -9.75
CA GLN A 171 -24.75 8.20 -9.80
C GLN A 171 -25.89 7.92 -8.81
N ARG A 172 -26.04 6.68 -8.34
CA ARG A 172 -26.99 6.31 -7.27
C ARG A 172 -26.39 6.47 -5.87
N GLY A 173 -25.14 6.92 -5.76
CA GLY A 173 -24.44 7.10 -4.48
C GLY A 173 -23.72 5.86 -3.98
N VAL A 174 -23.56 4.83 -4.83
CA VAL A 174 -22.76 3.65 -4.48
C VAL A 174 -21.28 4.08 -4.33
N PRO A 175 -20.59 3.74 -3.24
CA PRO A 175 -19.20 4.10 -3.01
C PRO A 175 -18.25 3.43 -4.04
N LEU A 176 -17.16 4.14 -4.34
CA LEU A 176 -16.10 3.68 -5.24
C LEU A 176 -14.84 3.35 -4.44
N ILE A 177 -14.31 2.15 -4.61
CA ILE A 177 -13.02 1.71 -4.10
C ILE A 177 -12.11 1.41 -5.28
N ALA A 178 -10.85 1.87 -5.21
CA ALA A 178 -9.82 1.56 -6.20
C ALA A 178 -8.62 0.92 -5.52
N MET A 179 -8.10 -0.17 -6.10
CA MET A 179 -6.92 -0.85 -5.58
C MET A 179 -5.66 0.00 -5.71
N HIS A 180 -5.58 0.88 -6.70
CA HIS A 180 -4.48 1.85 -6.87
C HIS A 180 -4.91 2.99 -7.80
N ARG A 181 -4.06 4.03 -7.90
CA ARG A 181 -4.24 5.18 -8.81
C ARG A 181 -3.17 5.29 -9.90
N ASN A 182 -2.40 4.23 -10.13
CA ASN A 182 -1.40 4.22 -11.21
C ASN A 182 -2.04 4.59 -12.56
N LEU A 183 -1.43 5.52 -13.28
CA LEU A 183 -1.91 5.97 -14.59
C LEU A 183 -1.54 5.00 -15.71
N TYR A 184 -0.45 4.26 -15.53
CA TYR A 184 0.09 3.32 -16.50
C TYR A 184 0.93 2.26 -15.77
N TRP A 185 1.19 1.16 -16.48
CA TRP A 185 2.11 0.11 -16.05
C TRP A 185 2.96 -0.37 -17.25
N ARG A 186 4.05 -1.10 -16.96
CA ARG A 186 4.98 -1.59 -17.98
C ARG A 186 4.69 -3.05 -18.32
N THR A 187 4.47 -3.32 -19.60
CA THR A 187 4.26 -4.64 -20.19
C THR A 187 5.45 -5.02 -21.07
N SER A 188 5.45 -6.25 -21.61
CA SER A 188 6.42 -6.65 -22.63
C SER A 188 6.27 -5.88 -23.95
N GLY A 189 5.09 -5.31 -24.22
CA GLY A 189 4.78 -4.53 -25.42
C GLY A 189 5.02 -3.02 -25.29
N GLY A 190 5.23 -2.51 -24.07
CA GLY A 190 5.42 -1.08 -23.84
C GLY A 190 4.74 -0.61 -22.55
N LEU A 191 4.36 0.67 -22.53
CA LEU A 191 3.55 1.24 -21.45
C LEU A 191 2.07 1.16 -21.85
N ASP A 192 1.27 0.55 -20.98
CA ASP A 192 -0.18 0.48 -21.14
C ASP A 192 -0.85 1.38 -20.09
N LEU A 193 -2.02 1.93 -20.45
CA LEU A 193 -2.83 2.69 -19.50
C LEU A 193 -3.35 1.76 -18.40
N ASP A 194 -3.46 2.31 -17.20
CA ASP A 194 -3.98 1.61 -16.04
C ASP A 194 -5.17 2.37 -15.42
N THR A 195 -5.77 1.82 -14.37
CA THR A 195 -7.02 2.28 -13.76
C THR A 195 -7.04 3.77 -13.46
N GLY A 196 -5.93 4.37 -13.03
CA GLY A 196 -5.84 5.80 -12.74
C GLY A 196 -6.23 6.68 -13.93
N ALA A 197 -5.93 6.26 -15.17
CA ALA A 197 -6.30 7.01 -16.37
C ALA A 197 -7.82 7.08 -16.58
N PHE A 198 -8.53 6.02 -16.23
CA PHE A 198 -10.00 5.94 -16.33
C PHE A 198 -10.67 6.55 -15.09
N LEU A 199 -10.07 6.35 -13.92
CA LEU A 199 -10.59 6.78 -12.63
C LEU A 199 -10.79 8.29 -12.58
N LEU A 200 -9.81 9.08 -13.06
CA LEU A 200 -9.87 10.54 -13.09
C LEU A 200 -11.13 11.06 -13.81
N GLY A 201 -11.44 10.51 -14.98
CA GLY A 201 -12.62 10.91 -15.75
C GLY A 201 -13.92 10.46 -15.09
N LEU A 202 -13.94 9.24 -14.56
CA LEU A 202 -15.10 8.65 -13.90
C LEU A 202 -15.47 9.41 -12.62
N GLU A 203 -14.48 9.68 -11.74
CA GLU A 203 -14.63 10.47 -10.52
C GLU A 203 -15.21 11.85 -10.85
N ARG A 204 -14.67 12.51 -11.88
CA ARG A 204 -15.14 13.85 -12.28
C ARG A 204 -16.56 13.83 -12.82
N ALA A 205 -16.92 12.83 -13.61
CA ALA A 205 -18.26 12.67 -14.17
C ALA A 205 -19.29 12.31 -13.09
N ALA A 206 -18.94 11.42 -12.16
CA ALA A 206 -19.81 10.96 -11.09
C ALA A 206 -19.84 11.90 -9.87
N ARG A 207 -18.87 12.83 -9.77
CA ARG A 207 -18.67 13.70 -8.59
C ARG A 207 -18.46 12.90 -7.30
N VAL A 208 -17.73 11.80 -7.42
CA VAL A 208 -17.31 10.95 -6.30
C VAL A 208 -15.79 10.90 -6.27
N GLU A 209 -15.23 10.56 -5.12
CA GLU A 209 -13.82 10.27 -4.98
C GLU A 209 -13.66 8.81 -4.56
N ALA A 210 -12.76 8.09 -5.23
CA ALA A 210 -12.46 6.72 -4.93
C ALA A 210 -11.63 6.61 -3.66
N THR A 211 -12.04 5.72 -2.76
CA THR A 211 -11.18 5.30 -1.66
C THR A 211 -10.10 4.38 -2.20
N VAL A 212 -8.84 4.72 -1.97
CA VAL A 212 -7.69 3.91 -2.42
C VAL A 212 -7.24 2.99 -1.31
N THR A 213 -7.05 1.71 -1.61
CA THR A 213 -6.60 0.70 -0.64
C THR A 213 -5.15 0.28 -0.82
N GLY A 214 -4.59 0.35 -2.03
CA GLY A 214 -3.18 0.09 -2.33
C GLY A 214 -2.24 1.21 -1.92
N LYS A 215 -0.93 0.94 -1.95
CA LYS A 215 0.12 1.95 -1.72
C LYS A 215 -0.09 3.14 -2.67
N PRO A 216 0.00 4.41 -2.23
CA PRO A 216 0.49 4.90 -0.92
C PRO A 216 -0.56 5.01 0.21
N ALA A 217 -1.73 4.39 0.10
CA ALA A 217 -2.78 4.55 1.11
C ALA A 217 -2.35 4.02 2.48
N GLU A 218 -2.69 4.77 3.54
CA GLU A 218 -2.41 4.39 4.93
C GLU A 218 -3.03 3.03 5.30
N ALA A 219 -4.22 2.73 4.74
CA ALA A 219 -4.90 1.45 4.92
C ALA A 219 -4.05 0.25 4.49
N PHE A 220 -3.19 0.42 3.47
CA PHE A 220 -2.29 -0.63 3.03
C PHE A 220 -1.25 -0.96 4.10
N PHE A 221 -0.57 0.07 4.61
CA PHE A 221 0.46 -0.09 5.63
C PHE A 221 -0.13 -0.58 6.96
N ALA A 222 -1.30 -0.07 7.35
CA ALA A 222 -2.02 -0.55 8.53
C ALA A 222 -2.36 -2.04 8.42
N THR A 223 -2.85 -2.50 7.26
CA THR A 223 -3.12 -3.92 7.01
C THR A 223 -1.84 -4.76 7.08
N ALA A 224 -0.73 -4.25 6.53
CA ALA A 224 0.55 -4.96 6.55
C ALA A 224 1.16 -5.07 7.95
N LEU A 225 1.07 -4.03 8.76
CA LEU A 225 1.48 -4.05 10.17
C LEU A 225 0.62 -5.01 10.99
N ALA A 226 -0.70 -4.99 10.79
CA ALA A 226 -1.63 -5.90 11.45
C ALA A 226 -1.36 -7.36 11.09
N HIS A 227 -1.04 -7.64 9.82
CA HIS A 227 -0.65 -8.98 9.34
C HIS A 227 0.60 -9.51 10.04
N LEU A 228 1.58 -8.63 10.32
CA LEU A 228 2.81 -8.98 11.04
C LEU A 228 2.67 -8.92 12.56
N GLY A 229 1.58 -8.34 13.09
CA GLY A 229 1.35 -8.19 14.52
C GLY A 229 2.33 -7.21 15.20
N VAL A 230 2.80 -6.20 14.48
CA VAL A 230 3.80 -5.21 14.95
C VAL A 230 3.28 -3.79 14.87
N SER A 231 3.88 -2.89 15.66
CA SER A 231 3.61 -1.46 15.56
C SER A 231 4.45 -0.80 14.46
N ALA A 232 4.05 0.41 14.02
CA ALA A 232 4.75 1.12 12.96
C ALA A 232 6.22 1.43 13.31
N SER A 233 6.52 1.78 14.56
CA SER A 233 7.89 2.13 14.99
C SER A 233 8.84 0.93 15.03
N GLU A 234 8.31 -0.29 15.01
CA GLU A 234 9.07 -1.55 14.97
C GLU A 234 9.28 -2.08 13.54
N ALA A 235 8.72 -1.40 12.53
CA ALA A 235 8.77 -1.84 11.15
C ALA A 235 9.63 -0.93 10.27
N LEU A 236 10.21 -1.51 9.22
CA LEU A 236 10.73 -0.77 8.08
C LEU A 236 9.98 -1.13 6.79
N MET A 237 9.96 -0.21 5.84
CA MET A 237 9.46 -0.42 4.47
C MET A 237 10.63 -0.28 3.50
N VAL A 238 10.91 -1.33 2.72
CA VAL A 238 11.87 -1.29 1.62
C VAL A 238 11.13 -1.16 0.30
N GLY A 239 11.39 -0.07 -0.43
CA GLY A 239 10.75 0.23 -1.71
C GLY A 239 11.71 0.85 -2.71
N ASP A 240 11.34 0.80 -3.99
CA ASP A 240 12.04 1.49 -5.07
C ASP A 240 11.33 2.81 -5.47
N ASP A 241 10.08 2.98 -5.05
CA ASP A 241 9.26 4.17 -5.28
C ASP A 241 9.27 5.09 -4.04
N ILE A 242 9.96 6.23 -4.15
CA ILE A 242 10.11 7.16 -3.04
C ILE A 242 8.77 7.70 -2.53
N GLU A 243 7.79 7.93 -3.41
CA GLU A 243 6.50 8.50 -3.00
C GLU A 243 5.52 7.43 -2.53
N SER A 244 5.43 6.34 -3.28
CA SER A 244 4.41 5.30 -3.07
C SER A 244 4.75 4.35 -1.93
N ASP A 245 6.04 4.06 -1.75
CA ASP A 245 6.51 3.11 -0.76
C ASP A 245 7.10 3.83 0.45
N VAL A 246 8.17 4.59 0.22
CA VAL A 246 9.09 5.03 1.28
C VAL A 246 8.49 6.17 2.10
N LEU A 247 8.19 7.30 1.45
CA LEU A 247 7.61 8.45 2.13
C LEU A 247 6.19 8.18 2.61
N ALA A 248 5.46 7.28 1.95
CA ALA A 248 4.13 6.85 2.39
C ALA A 248 4.19 6.04 3.69
N ALA A 249 5.12 5.09 3.79
CA ALA A 249 5.36 4.35 5.02
C ALA A 249 5.83 5.27 6.15
N GLN A 250 6.72 6.23 5.87
CA GLN A 250 7.20 7.21 6.86
C GLN A 250 6.08 8.10 7.42
N ARG A 251 5.09 8.48 6.61
CA ARG A 251 3.89 9.19 7.12
C ARG A 251 3.08 8.34 8.11
N CYS A 252 3.17 7.02 8.01
CA CYS A 252 2.56 6.08 8.95
C CYS A 252 3.45 5.76 10.17
N GLY A 253 4.63 6.36 10.28
CA GLY A 253 5.59 6.11 11.37
C GLY A 253 6.50 4.89 11.15
N ILE A 254 6.54 4.33 9.95
CA ILE A 254 7.40 3.20 9.56
C ILE A 254 8.73 3.74 9.03
N THR A 255 9.85 3.10 9.38
CA THR A 255 11.18 3.50 8.86
C THR A 255 11.25 3.26 7.34
N GLY A 256 11.57 4.29 6.56
CA GLY A 256 11.63 4.23 5.09
C GLY A 256 13.02 3.92 4.54
N VAL A 257 13.14 2.84 3.77
CA VAL A 257 14.39 2.42 3.10
C VAL A 257 14.18 2.43 1.57
N LEU A 258 14.87 3.34 0.87
CA LEU A 258 14.84 3.42 -0.59
C LEU A 258 15.96 2.59 -1.21
N VAL A 259 15.66 1.75 -2.20
CA VAL A 259 16.67 1.05 -3.01
C VAL A 259 16.80 1.66 -4.41
N LYS A 260 17.95 1.46 -5.06
CA LYS A 260 18.26 2.07 -6.38
C LYS A 260 18.03 1.17 -7.59
N THR A 261 17.42 0.01 -7.39
CA THR A 261 17.31 -1.07 -8.39
C THR A 261 16.07 -0.98 -9.30
N GLY A 262 15.07 -0.17 -8.94
CA GLY A 262 13.80 -0.05 -9.66
C GLY A 262 13.55 1.35 -10.24
N LYS A 263 12.42 1.96 -9.87
CA LYS A 263 11.97 3.31 -10.29
C LYS A 263 12.87 4.45 -9.80
N TYR A 264 13.89 4.16 -9.00
CA TYR A 264 14.82 5.16 -8.50
C TYR A 264 15.45 5.95 -9.65
N LEU A 265 15.34 7.28 -9.55
CA LEU A 265 16.06 8.22 -10.38
C LEU A 265 16.65 9.30 -9.48
N PRO A 266 17.93 9.71 -9.66
CA PRO A 266 18.53 10.76 -8.86
C PRO A 266 17.72 12.07 -8.86
N GLN A 267 17.11 12.41 -10.00
CA GLN A 267 16.26 13.60 -10.12
C GLN A 267 14.99 13.47 -9.29
N THR A 268 14.28 12.34 -9.39
CA THR A 268 13.05 12.08 -8.62
C THR A 268 13.33 12.09 -7.12
N HIS A 269 14.45 11.50 -6.69
CA HIS A 269 14.89 11.55 -5.30
C HIS A 269 15.19 12.98 -4.85
N ALA A 270 15.95 13.75 -5.64
CA ALA A 270 16.29 15.14 -5.30
C ALA A 270 15.08 16.09 -5.27
N SER A 271 14.03 15.81 -6.06
CA SER A 271 12.80 16.61 -6.11
C SER A 271 11.69 16.10 -5.18
N ALA A 272 11.92 15.01 -4.45
CA ALA A 272 10.90 14.41 -3.60
C ALA A 272 10.51 15.36 -2.44
N PRO A 273 9.24 15.31 -1.97
CA PRO A 273 8.76 16.19 -0.90
C PRO A 273 9.33 15.85 0.48
N GLY A 274 10.14 14.79 0.60
CA GLY A 274 10.78 14.35 1.83
C GLY A 274 12.00 13.48 1.54
N THR A 275 12.70 13.07 2.60
CA THR A 275 13.91 12.25 2.52
C THR A 275 13.67 10.86 3.10
N PRO A 276 14.10 9.79 2.41
CA PRO A 276 14.19 8.44 3.00
C PRO A 276 15.04 8.45 4.27
N ASP A 277 14.70 7.62 5.25
CA ASP A 277 15.55 7.42 6.43
C ASP A 277 16.87 6.73 6.04
N HIS A 278 16.80 5.82 5.06
CA HIS A 278 17.95 5.13 4.49
C HIS A 278 17.86 5.00 2.98
N VAL A 279 19.02 4.96 2.33
CA VAL A 279 19.16 4.66 0.91
C VAL A 279 20.20 3.56 0.72
N LEU A 280 19.82 2.49 0.02
CA LEU A 280 20.68 1.35 -0.29
C LEU A 280 20.86 1.22 -1.80
N ASP A 281 21.98 0.63 -2.23
CA ASP A 281 22.14 0.34 -3.66
C ASP A 281 21.23 -0.82 -4.09
N SER A 282 21.03 -1.81 -3.21
CA SER A 282 20.12 -2.94 -3.43
C SER A 282 19.49 -3.45 -2.12
N PHE A 283 18.38 -4.18 -2.22
CA PHE A 283 17.87 -4.99 -1.11
C PHE A 283 18.92 -5.95 -0.54
N ALA A 284 19.91 -6.36 -1.37
CA ALA A 284 21.03 -7.20 -0.94
C ALA A 284 21.83 -6.59 0.24
N ASP A 285 21.79 -5.28 0.42
CA ASP A 285 22.51 -4.55 1.48
C ASP A 285 21.70 -4.42 2.78
N LEU A 286 20.42 -4.82 2.77
CA LEU A 286 19.52 -4.68 3.93
C LEU A 286 20.00 -5.44 5.18
N PRO A 287 20.50 -6.69 5.10
CA PRO A 287 21.02 -7.39 6.27
C PRO A 287 22.12 -6.59 6.98
N ALA A 288 23.03 -5.98 6.21
CA ALA A 288 24.12 -5.18 6.77
C ALA A 288 23.61 -3.88 7.43
N LEU A 289 22.52 -3.28 6.93
CA LEU A 289 21.87 -2.15 7.59
C LEU A 289 21.29 -2.57 8.96
N LEU A 290 20.56 -3.68 9.01
CA LEU A 290 19.94 -4.19 10.25
C LEU A 290 20.98 -4.61 11.29
N GLU A 291 22.08 -5.23 10.88
CA GLU A 291 23.20 -5.56 11.76
C GLU A 291 23.87 -4.34 12.40
N ARG A 292 23.87 -3.19 11.70
CA ARG A 292 24.39 -1.92 12.22
C ARG A 292 23.40 -1.24 13.16
N ALA A 293 22.11 -1.35 12.90
CA ALA A 293 21.05 -0.75 13.71
C ALA A 293 20.72 -1.55 14.99
N GLY A 294 20.97 -2.85 15.00
CA GLY A 294 20.80 -3.72 16.17
C GLY A 294 21.95 -3.70 17.18
N ARG A 295 23.02 -2.94 16.90
CA ARG A 295 24.14 -2.67 17.82
C ARG A 295 23.95 -1.34 18.55
#